data_AF-A0A4Q2UPB9-F1
#
_entry.id   AF-A0A4Q2UPB9-F1
#
_cell.length_a   1.000
_cell.length_b   1.000
_cell.length_c   1.000
_cell.angle_alpha   90.00
_cell.angle_beta   90.00
_cell.angle_gamma   90.00
#
_symmetry.space_group_name_H-M   'P 1'
#
loop_
_entity.id
_entity.type
_entity.pdbx_description
1 polymer ?
#
loop_
_entity_poly.entity_id
_entity_poly.type
_entity_poly.pdbx_seq_one_letter_code
_entity_poly.pdbx_strand_id
1 'polypeptide(L)'
;MTWMEAHDRITFFLSQEGRPWYNQEEIDMALQQAQRDWLRQELSAAESNGESRESLGLITRIVTGEGTVIDMSADKFKGLVRLLSIECRWKDPQTGSAGTFVAVRPVSRDALARTMRNPFGRATDAQPLYVMGQPNVQPGSEPALQVTLLSESPPSSWRVSFVVEPAQPDGANKPDDLWTGVGPLQQQQIIQRAVQWLMHQQDNTPAWQRQAQTQT
;
A
#
# COMPACT_ATOMS: atom_id res chain seq x y z
N MET A 1 -11.26 -4.38 -15.98
CA MET A 1 -10.32 -5.23 -16.74
C MET A 1 -9.67 -6.19 -15.76
N THR A 2 -9.50 -7.46 -16.11
CA THR A 2 -8.79 -8.46 -15.29
C THR A 2 -7.27 -8.32 -15.47
N TRP A 3 -6.50 -8.97 -14.59
CA TRP A 3 -5.04 -9.04 -14.75
C TRP A 3 -4.64 -9.74 -16.04
N MET A 4 -5.34 -10.82 -16.40
CA MET A 4 -5.11 -11.54 -17.65
C MET A 4 -5.43 -10.69 -18.87
N GLU A 5 -6.51 -9.91 -18.85
CA GLU A 5 -6.81 -8.97 -19.94
C GLU A 5 -5.73 -7.87 -20.08
N ALA A 6 -5.09 -7.47 -18.99
CA ALA A 6 -3.96 -6.54 -19.01
C ALA A 6 -2.73 -7.18 -19.68
N HIS A 7 -2.47 -8.44 -19.34
CA HIS A 7 -1.41 -9.25 -19.93
C HIS A 7 -1.62 -9.38 -21.46
N ASP A 8 -2.82 -9.76 -21.89
CA ASP A 8 -3.15 -9.90 -23.32
C ASP A 8 -2.95 -8.59 -24.09
N ARG A 9 -3.29 -7.45 -23.48
CA ARG A 9 -3.06 -6.14 -24.07
C ARG A 9 -1.58 -5.83 -24.22
N ILE A 10 -0.75 -6.13 -23.21
CA ILE A 10 0.69 -5.94 -23.29
C ILE A 10 1.28 -6.82 -24.40
N THR A 11 0.91 -8.10 -24.45
CA THR A 11 1.34 -9.03 -25.51
C THR A 11 0.95 -8.50 -26.89
N PHE A 12 -0.26 -7.98 -27.04
CA PHE A 12 -0.72 -7.37 -28.29
C PHE A 12 0.13 -6.16 -28.67
N PHE A 13 0.36 -5.20 -27.76
CA PHE A 13 1.18 -4.02 -28.02
C PHE A 13 2.62 -4.39 -28.41
N LEU A 14 3.25 -5.29 -27.65
CA LEU A 14 4.61 -5.75 -27.93
C LEU A 14 4.69 -6.47 -29.28
N SER A 15 3.66 -7.23 -29.66
CA SER A 15 3.61 -7.87 -30.99
C SER A 15 3.55 -6.85 -32.12
N GLN A 16 2.79 -5.76 -31.97
CA GLN A 16 2.74 -4.67 -32.95
C GLN A 16 4.09 -3.95 -33.10
N GLU A 17 4.83 -3.81 -32.01
CA GLU A 17 6.19 -3.26 -31.99
C GLU A 17 7.27 -4.25 -32.48
N GLY A 18 6.87 -5.44 -32.92
CA GLY A 18 7.78 -6.48 -33.42
C GLY A 18 8.57 -7.20 -32.31
N ARG A 19 8.04 -7.23 -31.08
CA ARG A 19 8.69 -7.78 -29.87
C ARG A 19 7.88 -8.84 -29.13
N PRO A 20 7.39 -9.91 -29.78
CA PRO A 20 6.48 -10.89 -29.16
C PRO A 20 7.16 -11.90 -28.21
N TRP A 21 8.45 -11.75 -27.91
CA TRP A 21 9.25 -12.77 -27.22
C TRP A 21 9.26 -12.67 -25.69
N TYR A 22 8.59 -11.68 -25.10
CA TYR A 22 8.47 -11.61 -23.65
C TYR A 22 7.60 -12.75 -23.13
N ASN A 23 8.10 -13.48 -22.15
CA ASN A 23 7.34 -14.55 -21.52
C ASN A 23 6.34 -13.98 -20.48
N GLN A 24 5.46 -14.84 -19.99
CA GLN A 24 4.43 -14.44 -19.03
C GLN A 24 4.98 -13.89 -17.72
N GLU A 25 6.09 -14.45 -17.23
CA GLU A 25 6.74 -14.01 -15.99
C GLU A 25 7.34 -12.61 -16.14
N GLU A 26 7.97 -12.30 -17.28
CA GLU A 26 8.50 -10.97 -17.59
C GLU A 26 7.39 -9.92 -17.66
N ILE A 27 6.24 -10.27 -18.23
CA ILE A 27 5.07 -9.38 -18.30
C ILE A 27 4.48 -9.19 -16.90
N ASP A 28 4.37 -10.25 -16.10
CA ASP A 28 3.89 -10.18 -14.71
C ASP A 28 4.80 -9.28 -13.86
N MET A 29 6.13 -9.43 -13.97
CA MET A 29 7.10 -8.55 -13.30
C MET A 29 6.95 -7.09 -13.72
N ALA A 30 6.81 -6.83 -15.03
CA ALA A 30 6.64 -5.47 -15.55
C ALA A 30 5.34 -4.82 -15.07
N LEU A 31 4.24 -5.57 -15.06
CA LEU A 31 2.95 -5.11 -14.53
C LEU A 31 3.02 -4.83 -13.03
N GLN A 32 3.62 -5.72 -12.24
CA GLN A 32 3.84 -5.53 -10.80
C GLN A 32 4.67 -4.27 -10.53
N GLN A 33 5.77 -4.09 -11.27
CA GLN A 33 6.64 -2.93 -11.14
C GLN A 33 5.91 -1.63 -11.53
N ALA A 34 5.21 -1.62 -12.66
CA ALA A 34 4.45 -0.47 -13.12
C ALA A 34 3.33 -0.07 -12.16
N GLN A 35 2.60 -1.05 -11.59
CA GLN A 35 1.58 -0.80 -10.59
C GLN A 35 2.17 -0.22 -9.31
N ARG A 36 3.31 -0.76 -8.85
CA ARG A 36 4.03 -0.26 -7.68
C ARG A 36 4.51 1.17 -7.87
N ASP A 37 5.07 1.49 -9.03
CA ASP A 37 5.57 2.83 -9.35
C ASP A 37 4.42 3.84 -9.49
N TRP A 38 3.31 3.43 -10.09
CA TRP A 38 2.09 4.23 -10.10
C TRP A 38 1.60 4.53 -8.68
N LEU A 39 1.47 3.51 -7.83
CA LEU A 39 1.03 3.69 -6.44
C LEU A 39 1.94 4.62 -5.65
N ARG A 40 3.26 4.48 -5.80
CA ARG A 40 4.25 5.35 -5.14
C ARG A 40 4.13 6.80 -5.58
N GLN A 41 3.89 7.03 -6.87
CA GLN A 41 3.68 8.37 -7.39
C GLN A 41 2.40 9.00 -6.80
N GLU A 42 1.30 8.25 -6.75
CA GLU A 42 0.04 8.72 -6.15
C GLU A 42 0.22 9.04 -4.65
N LEU A 43 0.91 8.18 -3.90
CA LEU A 43 1.23 8.43 -2.49
C LEU A 43 2.08 9.69 -2.30
N SER A 44 3.13 9.85 -3.12
CA SER A 44 4.00 11.03 -3.06
C SER A 44 3.25 12.31 -3.43
N ALA A 45 2.31 12.25 -4.38
CA ALA A 45 1.47 13.39 -4.75
C ALA A 45 0.51 13.77 -3.61
N ALA A 46 -0.12 12.78 -2.98
CA ALA A 46 -1.00 12.98 -1.83
C ALA A 46 -0.26 13.57 -0.61
N GLU A 47 0.99 13.17 -0.39
CA GLU A 47 1.83 13.72 0.69
C GLU A 47 2.28 15.17 0.43
N SER A 48 2.56 15.52 -0.82
CA SER A 48 3.15 16.83 -1.18
C SER A 48 2.12 17.93 -1.41
N ASN A 49 0.96 17.62 -2.00
CA ASN A 49 -0.01 18.64 -2.38
C ASN A 49 -1.10 18.89 -1.34
N GLY A 50 -1.24 18.01 -0.33
CA GLY A 50 -2.43 18.00 0.54
C GLY A 50 -3.73 17.72 -0.22
N GLU A 51 -3.65 17.47 -1.53
CA GLU A 51 -4.73 17.06 -2.41
C GLU A 51 -5.19 15.64 -2.06
N SER A 52 -6.47 15.41 -2.27
CA SER A 52 -7.26 14.52 -1.44
C SER A 52 -6.80 13.05 -1.54
N ARG A 53 -6.79 12.40 -0.38
CA ARG A 53 -6.83 10.93 -0.24
C ARG A 53 -7.94 10.26 -1.06
N GLU A 54 -8.82 11.01 -1.72
CA GLU A 54 -9.87 10.50 -2.61
C GLU A 54 -9.31 9.95 -3.93
N SER A 55 -8.16 10.44 -4.43
CA SER A 55 -7.49 9.81 -5.60
C SER A 55 -7.05 8.38 -5.28
N LEU A 56 -6.66 8.15 -4.03
CA LEU A 56 -6.37 6.82 -3.47
C LEU A 56 -7.63 6.06 -3.09
N GLY A 57 -8.83 6.65 -3.18
CA GLY A 57 -10.06 6.10 -2.62
C GLY A 57 -10.43 4.72 -3.15
N LEU A 58 -10.13 4.44 -4.42
CA LEU A 58 -10.45 3.16 -5.05
C LEU A 58 -9.52 2.00 -4.60
N ILE A 59 -8.30 2.33 -4.15
CA ILE A 59 -7.31 1.37 -3.66
C ILE A 59 -7.16 1.40 -2.13
N THR A 60 -7.80 2.38 -1.48
CA THR A 60 -7.81 2.52 -0.03
C THR A 60 -8.68 1.42 0.57
N ARG A 61 -8.05 0.63 1.43
CA ARG A 61 -8.74 -0.37 2.24
C ARG A 61 -9.06 0.25 3.59
N ILE A 62 -10.24 -0.11 4.10
CA ILE A 62 -10.70 0.32 5.41
C ILE A 62 -10.92 -0.92 6.26
N VAL A 63 -10.23 -0.98 7.39
CA VAL A 63 -10.47 -1.99 8.44
C VAL A 63 -10.93 -1.30 9.71
N THR A 64 -11.80 -1.98 10.46
CA THR A 64 -12.33 -1.50 11.73
C THR A 64 -12.09 -2.53 12.81
N GLY A 65 -11.97 -2.07 14.05
CA GLY A 65 -11.87 -2.93 15.20
C GLY A 65 -11.97 -2.16 16.50
N GLU A 66 -11.52 -2.77 17.59
CA GLU A 66 -11.63 -2.22 18.95
C GLU A 66 -10.29 -2.34 19.69
N GLY A 67 -10.17 -1.66 20.83
CA GLY A 67 -8.98 -1.71 21.68
C GLY A 67 -7.85 -0.77 21.20
N THR A 68 -6.69 -0.90 21.84
CA THR A 68 -5.55 0.05 21.68
C THR A 68 -4.44 -0.45 20.78
N VAL A 69 -4.47 -1.72 20.37
CA VAL A 69 -3.45 -2.34 19.51
C VAL A 69 -4.10 -2.74 18.21
N ILE A 70 -3.55 -2.25 17.11
CA ILE A 70 -3.96 -2.59 15.76
C ILE A 70 -2.87 -3.48 15.16
N ASP A 71 -3.24 -4.70 14.79
CA ASP A 71 -2.35 -5.64 14.14
C ASP A 71 -2.67 -5.73 12.63
N MET A 72 -1.75 -5.20 11.83
CA MET A 72 -1.81 -5.16 10.37
C MET A 72 -0.69 -6.02 9.78
N SER A 73 -0.67 -7.29 10.16
CA SER A 73 0.27 -8.27 9.62
C SER A 73 0.17 -8.44 8.09
N ALA A 74 1.32 -8.55 7.43
CA ALA A 74 1.42 -8.79 5.99
C ALA A 74 0.86 -10.17 5.59
N ASP A 75 0.86 -11.16 6.49
CA ASP A 75 0.17 -12.43 6.22
C ASP A 75 -1.34 -12.25 5.92
N LYS A 76 -1.96 -11.18 6.45
CA LYS A 76 -3.36 -10.81 6.14
C LYS A 76 -3.48 -10.00 4.84
N PHE A 77 -2.38 -9.41 4.38
CA PHE A 77 -2.32 -8.50 3.25
C PHE A 77 -1.06 -8.80 2.42
N LYS A 78 -1.19 -9.54 1.31
CA LYS A 78 -0.07 -9.89 0.41
C LYS A 78 0.69 -8.66 -0.11
N GLY A 79 1.64 -8.13 0.66
CA GLY A 79 2.36 -6.89 0.36
C GLY A 79 2.69 -6.04 1.59
N LEU A 80 3.31 -4.88 1.33
CA LEU A 80 3.73 -3.94 2.35
C LEU A 80 2.63 -2.93 2.65
N VAL A 81 2.19 -2.90 3.91
CA VAL A 81 1.10 -2.00 4.30
C VAL A 81 1.59 -0.57 4.53
N ARG A 82 0.89 0.39 3.93
CA ARG A 82 1.09 1.84 4.09
C ARG A 82 -0.14 2.46 4.75
N LEU A 83 0.02 2.98 5.95
CA LEU A 83 -1.06 3.66 6.68
C LEU A 83 -1.33 5.03 6.06
N LEU A 84 -2.60 5.31 5.77
CA LEU A 84 -3.05 6.63 5.33
C LEU A 84 -3.60 7.44 6.51
N SER A 85 -4.50 6.84 7.29
CA SER A 85 -5.09 7.49 8.46
C SER A 85 -5.63 6.47 9.46
N ILE A 86 -5.68 6.91 10.71
CA ILE A 86 -6.38 6.21 11.78
C ILE A 86 -7.37 7.17 12.39
N GLU A 87 -8.60 6.70 12.58
CA GLU A 87 -9.67 7.42 13.25
C GLU A 87 -10.17 6.56 14.39
N CYS A 88 -10.49 7.16 15.52
CA CYS A 88 -10.99 6.46 16.71
C CYS A 88 -12.25 7.13 17.22
N ARG A 89 -13.13 6.37 17.85
CA ARG A 89 -14.23 6.92 18.63
C ARG A 89 -14.23 6.31 20.03
N TRP A 90 -14.79 7.07 20.96
CA TRP A 90 -14.98 6.69 22.35
C TRP A 90 -16.46 6.65 22.68
N LYS A 91 -16.84 5.93 23.73
CA LYS A 91 -18.19 6.03 24.27
C LYS A 91 -18.27 7.27 25.14
N ASP A 92 -19.35 8.01 25.01
CA ASP A 92 -19.68 9.09 25.93
C ASP A 92 -19.88 8.50 27.35
N PRO A 93 -19.15 8.98 28.37
CA PRO A 93 -19.23 8.44 29.72
C PRO A 93 -20.57 8.72 30.42
N GLN A 94 -21.32 9.74 29.99
CA GLN A 94 -22.64 10.08 30.56
C GLN A 94 -23.77 9.30 29.90
N THR A 95 -23.71 9.14 28.58
CA THR A 95 -24.81 8.55 27.80
C THR A 95 -24.55 7.10 27.35
N GLY A 96 -23.30 6.63 27.46
CA GLY A 96 -22.87 5.32 26.95
C GLY A 96 -22.89 5.20 25.41
N SER A 97 -23.31 6.26 24.71
CA SER A 97 -23.47 6.28 23.27
C SER A 97 -22.13 6.41 22.55
N ALA A 98 -22.05 5.90 21.33
CA ALA A 98 -20.84 6.02 20.53
C ALA A 98 -20.64 7.49 20.11
N GLY A 99 -19.49 8.07 20.45
CA GLY A 99 -19.09 9.41 20.02
C GLY A 99 -18.69 9.46 18.54
N THR A 100 -18.20 10.62 18.12
CA THR A 100 -17.71 10.85 16.76
C THR A 100 -16.31 10.29 16.56
N PHE A 101 -15.97 10.00 15.30
CA PHE A 101 -14.61 9.65 14.93
C PHE A 101 -13.71 10.88 15.01
N VAL A 102 -12.57 10.73 15.67
CA VAL A 102 -11.50 11.70 15.83
C VAL A 102 -10.26 11.17 15.15
N ALA A 103 -9.60 12.01 14.36
CA ALA A 103 -8.35 11.66 13.70
C ALA A 103 -7.23 11.45 14.73
N VAL A 104 -6.46 10.37 14.56
CA VAL A 104 -5.34 10.02 15.43
C VAL A 104 -4.04 10.52 14.83
N ARG A 105 -3.26 11.27 15.60
CA ARG A 105 -2.04 11.92 15.13
C ARG A 105 -0.83 10.98 15.24
N PRO A 106 0.01 10.87 14.19
CA PRO A 106 1.26 10.12 14.29
C PRO A 106 2.25 10.77 15.24
N VAL A 107 2.95 9.96 16.02
CA VAL A 107 4.13 10.36 16.80
C VAL A 107 5.23 9.31 16.63
N SER A 108 6.45 9.76 16.39
CA SER A 108 7.61 8.86 16.31
C SER A 108 7.98 8.34 17.69
N ARG A 109 8.53 7.12 17.76
CA ARG A 109 8.98 6.52 19.03
C ARG A 109 9.94 7.44 19.79
N ASP A 110 10.86 8.10 19.09
CA ASP A 110 11.83 9.02 19.68
C ASP A 110 11.21 10.33 20.17
N ALA A 111 10.11 10.77 19.56
CA ALA A 111 9.36 11.94 20.01
C ALA A 111 8.35 11.61 21.11
N LEU A 112 8.03 10.34 21.32
CA LEU A 112 6.97 9.93 22.24
C LEU A 112 7.24 10.39 23.68
N ALA A 113 8.44 10.10 24.19
CA ALA A 113 8.80 10.47 25.57
C ALA A 113 8.72 12.00 25.81
N ARG A 114 9.11 12.80 24.81
CA ARG A 114 8.99 14.26 24.85
C ARG A 114 7.53 14.72 24.80
N THR A 115 6.75 14.09 23.94
CA THR A 115 5.32 14.40 23.73
C THR A 115 4.51 14.09 25.00
N MET A 116 4.76 12.96 25.65
CA MET A 116 4.07 12.55 26.87
C MET A 116 4.42 13.40 28.10
N ARG A 117 5.61 14.00 28.13
CA ARG A 117 6.04 14.94 29.19
C ARG A 117 5.52 16.36 28.97
N ASN A 118 5.08 16.69 27.76
CA ASN A 118 4.50 18.00 27.46
C ASN A 118 3.02 18.01 27.88
N PRO A 119 2.59 18.86 28.82
CA PRO A 119 1.19 18.93 29.24
C PRO A 119 0.22 19.30 28.10
N PHE A 120 0.70 19.99 27.06
CA PHE A 120 -0.08 20.34 25.86
C PHE A 120 0.05 19.33 24.73
N GLY A 121 0.98 18.37 24.85
CA GLY A 121 1.24 17.35 23.85
C GLY A 121 0.74 15.96 24.23
N ARG A 122 0.25 15.79 25.46
CA ARG A 122 -0.20 14.50 25.99
C ARG A 122 -1.41 14.00 25.19
N ALA A 123 -1.44 12.70 24.96
CA ALA A 123 -2.59 12.05 24.33
C ALA A 123 -3.84 12.19 25.20
N THR A 124 -4.93 12.66 24.59
CA THR A 124 -6.28 12.70 25.18
C THR A 124 -7.26 12.04 24.23
N ASP A 125 -8.50 11.78 24.66
CA ASP A 125 -9.51 11.19 23.77
C ASP A 125 -9.90 12.17 22.63
N ALA A 126 -9.74 13.49 22.85
CA ALA A 126 -9.95 14.52 21.84
C ALA A 126 -8.71 14.76 20.95
N GLN A 127 -7.51 14.40 21.42
CA GLN A 127 -6.25 14.51 20.69
C GLN A 127 -5.44 13.22 20.82
N PRO A 128 -5.95 12.11 20.26
CA PRO A 128 -5.33 10.80 20.40
C PRO A 128 -4.06 10.73 19.53
N LEU A 129 -3.09 9.94 19.98
CA LEU A 129 -1.81 9.74 19.30
C LEU A 129 -1.66 8.28 18.90
N TYR A 130 -0.90 8.01 17.85
CA TYR A 130 -0.46 6.66 17.54
C TYR A 130 1.04 6.59 17.33
N VAL A 131 1.60 5.43 17.65
CA VAL A 131 3.01 5.11 17.43
C VAL A 131 3.07 3.81 16.66
N MET A 132 3.86 3.80 15.59
CA MET A 132 4.13 2.56 14.86
C MET A 132 5.10 1.67 15.66
N GLY A 133 4.74 0.41 15.75
CA GLY A 133 5.57 -0.67 16.26
C GLY A 133 6.83 -0.83 15.41
N GLN A 134 7.92 -1.31 16.02
CA GLN A 134 8.94 -1.95 15.19
C GLN A 134 8.31 -3.21 14.60
N PRO A 135 8.42 -3.45 13.28
CA PRO A 135 7.94 -4.70 12.70
C PRO A 135 8.61 -5.84 13.44
N ASN A 136 7.84 -6.83 13.88
CA ASN A 136 8.39 -7.99 14.57
C ASN A 136 9.17 -8.82 13.54
N VAL A 137 10.50 -8.64 13.49
CA VAL A 137 11.38 -9.36 12.56
C VAL A 137 11.81 -10.66 13.22
N GLN A 138 10.87 -11.58 13.44
CA GLN A 138 11.26 -12.96 13.74
C GLN A 138 11.70 -13.65 12.44
N PRO A 139 12.82 -14.40 12.43
CA PRO A 139 13.25 -15.14 11.26
C PRO A 139 12.15 -16.11 10.80
N GLY A 140 11.67 -15.95 9.57
CA GLY A 140 10.58 -16.76 8.99
C GLY A 140 9.17 -16.21 9.25
N SER A 141 9.02 -15.05 9.88
CA SER A 141 7.74 -14.34 9.99
C SER A 141 7.72 -13.11 9.08
N GLU A 142 6.62 -12.90 8.36
CA GLU A 142 6.46 -11.66 7.60
C GLU A 142 6.40 -10.45 8.55
N PRO A 143 6.99 -9.30 8.18
CA PRO A 143 6.99 -8.12 9.04
C PRO A 143 5.56 -7.66 9.30
N ALA A 144 5.10 -7.81 10.54
CA ALA A 144 3.78 -7.34 10.95
C ALA A 144 3.82 -5.86 11.32
N LEU A 145 2.97 -5.05 10.67
CA LEU A 145 2.81 -3.65 11.07
C LEU A 145 1.89 -3.59 12.29
N GLN A 146 2.46 -3.30 13.44
CA GLN A 146 1.69 -3.05 14.65
C GLN A 146 1.55 -1.56 14.87
N VAL A 147 0.36 -1.10 15.27
CA VAL A 147 0.12 0.28 15.69
C VAL A 147 -0.41 0.28 17.12
N THR A 148 0.16 1.14 17.96
CA THR A 148 -0.32 1.37 19.33
C THR A 148 -0.98 2.74 19.41
N LEU A 149 -2.24 2.74 19.86
CA LEU A 149 -3.03 3.94 20.13
C LEU A 149 -2.79 4.39 21.57
N LEU A 150 -2.66 5.70 21.73
CA LEU A 150 -2.46 6.38 22.99
C LEU A 150 -3.57 7.42 23.15
N SER A 151 -4.25 7.35 24.28
CA SER A 151 -5.39 8.18 24.67
C SER A 151 -5.59 8.07 26.19
N GLU A 152 -6.56 8.79 26.76
CA GLU A 152 -6.86 8.71 28.20
C GLU A 152 -7.60 7.42 28.53
N SER A 153 -8.51 7.00 27.64
CA SER A 153 -9.24 5.75 27.72
C SER A 153 -9.11 4.93 26.43
N PRO A 154 -9.22 3.59 26.48
CA PRO A 154 -9.23 2.77 25.26
C PRO A 154 -10.38 3.18 24.33
N PRO A 155 -10.15 3.32 23.02
CA PRO A 155 -11.22 3.64 22.08
C PRO A 155 -12.22 2.48 22.01
N SER A 156 -13.50 2.83 21.88
CA SER A 156 -14.58 1.85 21.72
C SER A 156 -14.61 1.26 20.32
N SER A 157 -14.11 2.00 19.32
CA SER A 157 -13.76 1.44 18.03
C SER A 157 -12.76 2.34 17.30
N TRP A 158 -12.00 1.74 16.40
CA TRP A 158 -11.10 2.42 15.48
C TRP A 158 -11.41 2.05 14.03
N ARG A 159 -10.97 2.91 13.12
CA ARG A 159 -10.97 2.73 11.68
C ARG A 159 -9.58 3.06 11.16
N VAL A 160 -9.02 2.17 10.34
CA VAL A 160 -7.75 2.41 9.66
C VAL A 160 -7.97 2.40 8.17
N SER A 161 -7.52 3.47 7.52
CA SER A 161 -7.40 3.58 6.08
C SER A 161 -5.94 3.32 5.69
N PHE A 162 -5.72 2.40 4.76
CA PHE A 162 -4.39 2.01 4.32
C PHE A 162 -4.40 1.58 2.86
N VAL A 163 -3.22 1.56 2.24
CA VAL A 163 -2.99 0.90 0.96
C VAL A 163 -1.98 -0.22 1.15
N VAL A 164 -2.07 -1.23 0.30
CA VAL A 164 -1.08 -2.32 0.25
C VAL A 164 -0.20 -2.04 -0.95
N GLU A 165 1.07 -1.76 -0.72
CA GLU A 165 2.07 -1.74 -1.77
C GLU A 165 2.41 -3.19 -2.12
N PRO A 166 2.38 -3.61 -3.39
CA PRO A 166 2.87 -4.93 -3.78
C PRO A 166 4.27 -5.16 -3.23
N ALA A 167 4.57 -6.41 -2.85
CA ALA A 167 5.94 -6.81 -2.53
C ALA A 167 6.88 -6.61 -3.74
N GLN A 168 8.17 -6.90 -3.58
CA GLN A 168 9.08 -6.85 -4.73
C GLN A 168 8.52 -7.71 -5.89
N PRO A 169 8.66 -7.25 -7.15
CA PRO A 169 8.22 -8.05 -8.28
C PRO A 169 8.95 -9.39 -8.28
N ASP A 170 8.21 -10.47 -8.13
CA ASP A 170 8.72 -11.84 -8.04
C ASP A 170 8.06 -12.79 -9.04
N GLY A 171 7.14 -12.27 -9.87
CA GLY A 171 6.36 -13.06 -10.84
C GLY A 171 5.34 -14.04 -10.22
N ALA A 172 5.41 -14.31 -8.92
CA ALA A 172 4.58 -15.29 -8.23
C ALA A 172 3.37 -14.65 -7.54
N ASN A 173 3.54 -13.45 -6.97
CA ASN A 173 2.51 -12.75 -6.23
C ASN A 173 1.67 -11.86 -7.14
N LYS A 174 0.55 -12.39 -7.64
CA LYS A 174 -0.39 -11.63 -8.47
C LYS A 174 -1.20 -10.65 -7.61
N PRO A 175 -1.08 -9.33 -7.83
CA PRO A 175 -1.76 -8.33 -7.02
C PRO A 175 -3.20 -8.09 -7.49
N ASP A 176 -3.95 -9.16 -7.78
CA ASP A 176 -5.33 -9.10 -8.31
C ASP A 176 -6.23 -8.19 -7.44
N ASP A 177 -6.03 -8.21 -6.12
CA ASP A 177 -6.80 -7.41 -5.17
C ASP A 177 -6.49 -5.90 -5.23
N LEU A 178 -5.36 -5.48 -5.81
CA LEU A 178 -5.05 -4.07 -6.07
C LEU A 178 -5.52 -3.68 -7.47
N TRP A 179 -5.41 -4.60 -8.43
CA TRP A 179 -5.81 -4.38 -9.82
C TRP A 179 -7.31 -4.09 -9.95
N THR A 180 -8.14 -4.84 -9.22
CA THR A 180 -9.60 -4.68 -9.19
C THR A 180 -10.04 -3.35 -8.56
N GLY A 181 -9.23 -2.78 -7.67
CA GLY A 181 -9.45 -1.46 -7.08
C GLY A 181 -8.94 -0.30 -7.95
N VAL A 182 -8.40 -0.54 -9.14
CA VAL A 182 -7.87 0.53 -10.00
C VAL A 182 -8.89 0.87 -11.09
N GLY A 183 -9.19 2.15 -11.27
CA GLY A 183 -10.11 2.62 -12.30
C GLY A 183 -9.60 2.32 -13.73
N PRO A 184 -10.48 2.20 -14.75
CA PRO A 184 -10.07 1.81 -16.10
C PRO A 184 -9.00 2.71 -16.73
N LEU A 185 -9.03 4.01 -16.46
CA LEU A 185 -8.03 4.96 -16.96
C LEU A 185 -6.66 4.68 -16.36
N GLN A 186 -6.61 4.47 -15.04
CA GLN A 186 -5.37 4.16 -14.32
C GLN A 186 -4.84 2.79 -14.72
N GLN A 187 -5.70 1.80 -14.96
CA GLN A 187 -5.29 0.51 -15.50
C GLN A 187 -4.59 0.64 -16.86
N GLN A 188 -5.07 1.54 -17.75
CA GLN A 188 -4.36 1.82 -19.02
C GLN A 188 -2.99 2.48 -18.79
N GLN A 189 -2.90 3.44 -17.85
CA GLN A 189 -1.62 4.09 -17.53
C GLN A 189 -0.60 3.08 -16.98
N ILE A 190 -1.02 2.13 -16.14
CA ILE A 190 -0.17 1.05 -15.64
C ILE A 190 0.31 0.16 -16.79
N ILE A 191 -0.59 -0.23 -17.70
CA ILE A 191 -0.22 -1.02 -18.89
C ILE A 191 0.82 -0.29 -19.74
N GLN A 192 0.64 1.00 -20.01
CA GLN A 192 1.58 1.80 -20.80
C GLN A 192 2.96 1.88 -20.13
N ARG A 193 3.01 2.05 -18.80
CA ARG A 193 4.27 2.03 -18.04
C ARG A 193 4.94 0.67 -18.09
N ALA A 194 4.18 -0.42 -17.99
CA ALA A 194 4.74 -1.77 -18.09
C ALA A 194 5.38 -2.02 -19.47
N VAL A 195 4.71 -1.59 -20.55
CA VAL A 195 5.27 -1.64 -21.92
C VAL A 195 6.56 -0.83 -22.01
N GLN A 196 6.56 0.41 -21.52
CA GLN A 196 7.77 1.26 -21.51
C GLN A 196 8.92 0.63 -20.73
N TRP A 197 8.62 0.03 -19.57
CA TRP A 197 9.61 -0.64 -18.73
C TRP A 197 10.25 -1.83 -19.47
N LEU A 198 9.44 -2.67 -20.13
CA LEU A 198 9.92 -3.79 -20.95
C LEU A 198 10.78 -3.28 -22.11
N MET A 199 10.38 -2.20 -22.77
CA MET A 199 11.17 -1.60 -23.85
C MET A 199 12.53 -1.09 -23.36
N HIS A 200 12.60 -0.44 -22.20
CA HIS A 200 13.85 0.09 -21.62
C HIS A 200 14.79 -0.98 -21.06
N GLN A 201 14.27 -2.08 -20.51
CA GLN A 201 15.07 -3.24 -20.11
C GLN A 201 15.90 -3.79 -21.28
N GLN A 202 15.36 -3.70 -22.50
CA GLN A 202 16.03 -4.21 -23.69
C GLN A 202 17.21 -3.34 -24.16
N ASP A 203 17.14 -2.02 -24.03
CA ASP A 203 18.24 -1.13 -24.44
C ASP A 203 19.51 -1.36 -23.61
N ASN A 204 19.38 -1.97 -22.42
CA ASN A 204 20.49 -2.29 -21.53
C ASN A 204 20.99 -3.74 -21.63
N THR A 205 20.33 -4.61 -22.40
CA THR A 205 20.71 -6.04 -22.53
C THR A 205 21.07 -6.38 -23.98
N PRO A 206 22.34 -6.65 -24.32
CA PRO A 206 22.76 -6.91 -25.69
C PRO A 206 21.97 -8.06 -26.33
N ALA A 207 21.54 -7.87 -27.59
CA ALA A 207 20.68 -8.81 -28.31
C ALA A 207 21.23 -10.26 -28.38
N TRP A 208 22.55 -10.43 -28.35
CA TRP A 208 23.21 -11.73 -28.41
C TRP A 208 23.08 -12.58 -27.13
N GLN A 209 22.81 -11.97 -25.96
CA GLN A 209 22.62 -12.72 -24.72
C GLN A 209 21.24 -13.39 -24.62
N ARG A 210 20.22 -12.89 -25.34
CA ARG A 210 18.85 -13.40 -25.25
C ARG A 210 18.54 -14.53 -26.24
N GLN A 211 19.17 -14.55 -27.41
CA GLN A 211 19.09 -15.69 -28.34
C GLN A 211 19.72 -16.96 -27.76
N ALA A 212 20.70 -16.82 -26.86
CA ALA A 212 21.33 -17.96 -26.19
C ALA A 212 20.41 -18.63 -25.14
N GLN A 213 19.41 -17.91 -24.60
CA GLN A 213 18.50 -18.43 -23.58
C GLN A 213 17.24 -19.09 -24.15
N THR A 214 16.92 -18.86 -25.43
CA THR A 214 15.77 -19.47 -26.12
C THR A 214 16.11 -20.78 -26.85
N GLN A 215 17.36 -21.24 -26.78
CA GLN A 215 17.85 -22.45 -27.47
C GLN A 215 18.30 -23.59 -26.55
N THR A 216 17.95 -23.55 -25.26
CA THR A 216 18.13 -24.67 -24.30
C THR A 216 16.80 -25.10 -23.74
#